data_AF-A0A399Z4A8-F1
#
_entry.id   AF-A0A399Z4A8-F1
#
_cell.length_a   1.000
_cell.length_b   1.000
_cell.length_c   1.000
_cell.angle_alpha   90.00
_cell.angle_beta   90.00
_cell.angle_gamma   90.00
#
_symmetry.space_group_name_H-M   'P 1'
#
loop_
_entity.id
_entity.type
_entity.pdbx_description
1 polymer ?
#
loop_
_entity_poly.entity_id
_entity_poly.type
_entity_poly.pdbx_seq_one_letter_code
_entity_poly.pdbx_strand_id
1 'polypeptide(L)'
;MPWGEHLVYDSSDFEVNLRFTDAASAPVVAAPALAESNGEWTRYRLDGARTFALSMSRDYLVTESAVRSVTTRSYYFAGHENAGAKLSYLATQVVGLFDPLFAPYPYPVINVIESDYNDGQEYDGLAFLSSAFYADYDGTSQNDLVVLGMHEMTHNWWFGLVGSDQAMEPWLDEALSVYSERIFFEYTNPGIVNWWWQWRVNYFKPYGYVDMTIYQPASFDSYVNGVYRNGALFLEDLRVRIGDQAFYAFLKDYAGQMSHRRATADDFFRILRQHTSKDISDLIAAYFQTQR
;
A
#
# COMPACT_ATOMS: atom_id res chain seq x y z
N MET A 1 15.87 16.83 -5.57
CA MET A 1 15.63 15.73 -4.60
C MET A 1 14.78 14.70 -5.32
N PRO A 2 14.98 13.39 -5.11
CA PRO A 2 14.12 12.38 -5.73
C PRO A 2 12.67 12.56 -5.27
N TRP A 3 11.72 12.13 -6.10
CA TRP A 3 10.28 12.30 -5.87
C TRP A 3 9.58 11.06 -5.31
N GLY A 4 10.32 9.97 -5.10
CA GLY A 4 9.85 8.72 -4.51
C GLY A 4 10.93 8.06 -3.64
N GLU A 5 10.68 6.84 -3.22
CA GLU A 5 11.56 6.09 -2.33
C GLU A 5 12.86 5.67 -3.01
N HIS A 6 13.98 5.90 -2.32
CA HIS A 6 15.31 5.69 -2.88
C HIS A 6 16.08 4.55 -2.20
N LEU A 7 15.45 3.88 -1.23
CA LEU A 7 16.06 2.82 -0.44
C LEU A 7 15.47 1.49 -0.88
N VAL A 8 16.32 0.47 -0.93
CA VAL A 8 15.93 -0.88 -1.34
C VAL A 8 16.24 -1.81 -0.18
N TYR A 9 15.22 -2.51 0.29
CA TYR A 9 15.30 -3.37 1.47
C TYR A 9 15.06 -4.82 1.10
N ASP A 10 16.00 -5.69 1.46
CA ASP A 10 15.78 -7.13 1.43
C ASP A 10 14.85 -7.53 2.59
N SER A 11 14.11 -8.62 2.42
CA SER A 11 13.26 -9.18 3.49
C SER A 11 14.13 -9.71 4.63
N SER A 12 13.71 -9.48 5.88
CA SER A 12 14.43 -9.82 7.11
C SER A 12 13.44 -10.02 8.27
N ASP A 13 13.91 -10.71 9.31
CA ASP A 13 13.19 -10.86 10.57
C ASP A 13 13.67 -9.78 11.56
N PHE A 14 12.72 -9.08 12.17
CA PHE A 14 13.00 -8.03 13.14
C PHE A 14 12.59 -8.49 14.55
N GLU A 15 13.48 -8.33 15.52
CA GLU A 15 13.14 -8.37 16.94
C GLU A 15 13.50 -7.03 17.58
N VAL A 16 12.49 -6.29 18.05
CA VAL A 16 12.66 -5.00 18.73
C VAL A 16 12.20 -5.14 20.17
N ASN A 17 13.09 -4.80 21.11
CA ASN A 17 12.79 -4.83 22.54
C ASN A 17 12.77 -3.38 23.06
N LEU A 18 11.62 -2.95 23.59
CA LEU A 18 11.41 -1.59 24.10
C LEU A 18 11.21 -1.60 25.62
N ARG A 19 11.77 -0.59 26.28
CA ARG A 19 11.53 -0.30 27.68
C ARG A 19 11.53 1.21 27.88
N PHE A 20 10.60 1.69 28.69
CA PHE A 20 10.56 3.08 29.13
C PHE A 20 11.26 3.23 30.49
N THR A 21 12.01 4.31 30.66
CA THR A 21 12.68 4.64 31.93
C THR A 21 11.67 4.98 33.03
N ASP A 22 10.53 5.55 32.66
CA ASP A 22 9.37 5.77 33.53
C ASP A 22 8.17 4.99 33.02
N ALA A 23 7.96 3.80 33.59
CA ALA A 23 6.85 2.92 33.21
C ALA A 23 5.47 3.50 33.57
N ALA A 24 5.38 4.40 34.56
CA ALA A 24 4.11 5.00 34.97
C ALA A 24 3.59 6.03 33.94
N SER A 25 4.46 6.50 33.05
CA SER A 25 4.15 7.47 32.00
C SER A 25 4.57 6.97 30.62
N ALA A 26 4.52 5.66 30.41
CA ALA A 26 4.81 5.04 29.11
C ALA A 26 3.78 5.50 28.05
N PRO A 27 4.23 5.91 26.85
CA PRO A 27 3.35 6.22 25.74
C PRO A 27 2.66 4.95 25.20
N VAL A 28 1.56 5.14 24.49
CA VAL A 28 0.98 4.09 23.64
C VAL A 28 1.94 3.88 22.46
N VAL A 29 2.32 2.62 22.22
CA VAL A 29 3.22 2.24 21.13
C VAL A 29 2.41 1.65 19.98
N ALA A 30 2.56 2.26 18.80
CA ALA A 30 2.09 1.74 17.53
C ALA A 30 3.27 1.05 16.82
N ALA A 31 3.25 -0.29 16.83
CA ALA A 31 4.29 -1.11 16.23
C ALA A 31 3.64 -2.19 15.34
N PRO A 32 4.30 -2.62 14.25
CA PRO A 32 3.77 -3.54 13.24
C PRO A 32 3.70 -5.00 13.72
N ALA A 33 3.73 -5.23 15.03
CA ALA A 33 3.66 -6.54 15.64
C ALA A 33 2.84 -6.47 16.94
N LEU A 34 2.37 -7.63 17.40
CA LEU A 34 1.74 -7.76 18.71
C LEU A 34 2.81 -7.62 19.81
N ALA A 35 2.44 -6.93 20.89
CA ALA A 35 3.32 -6.73 22.04
C ALA A 35 3.43 -8.03 22.86
N GLU A 36 4.66 -8.47 23.13
CA GLU A 36 4.97 -9.63 23.96
C GLU A 36 5.68 -9.19 25.25
N SER A 37 5.30 -9.76 26.40
CA SER A 37 6.03 -9.52 27.65
C SER A 37 7.40 -10.20 27.61
N ASN A 38 8.46 -9.47 27.92
CA ASN A 38 9.83 -9.96 27.97
C ASN A 38 10.56 -9.42 29.23
N GLY A 39 10.01 -9.74 30.41
CA GLY A 39 10.50 -9.21 31.68
C GLY A 39 10.18 -7.72 31.83
N GLU A 40 11.20 -6.88 32.03
CA GLU A 40 11.06 -5.42 32.08
C GLU A 40 10.95 -4.77 30.68
N TRP A 41 11.02 -5.57 29.62
CA TRP A 41 10.91 -5.14 28.23
C TRP A 41 9.61 -5.61 27.61
N THR A 42 9.12 -4.85 26.63
CA THR A 42 8.10 -5.29 25.68
C THR A 42 8.82 -5.67 24.39
N ARG A 43 8.61 -6.89 23.92
CA ARG A 43 9.17 -7.42 22.67
C ARG A 43 8.15 -7.30 21.55
N TYR A 44 8.64 -6.98 20.36
CA TYR A 44 7.91 -6.99 19.10
C TYR A 44 8.71 -7.83 18.10
N ARG A 45 8.03 -8.76 17.43
CA ARG A 45 8.62 -9.62 16.40
C ARG A 45 7.85 -9.48 15.10
N LEU A 46 8.57 -9.23 14.02
CA LEU A 46 8.01 -9.11 12.68
C LEU A 46 8.89 -9.91 11.72
N ASP A 47 8.37 -11.05 11.27
CA ASP A 47 9.10 -11.97 10.40
C ASP A 47 8.85 -11.62 8.93
N GLY A 48 9.87 -11.80 8.09
CA GLY A 48 9.75 -11.65 6.63
C GLY A 48 9.39 -10.25 6.13
N ALA A 49 9.54 -9.20 6.95
CA ALA A 49 9.29 -7.81 6.59
C ALA A 49 10.53 -7.14 5.96
N ARG A 50 10.36 -5.95 5.39
CA ARG A 50 11.46 -5.14 4.83
C ARG A 50 11.81 -3.95 5.73
N THR A 51 10.83 -3.52 6.49
CA THR A 51 10.90 -2.35 7.37
C THR A 51 10.33 -2.69 8.74
N PHE A 52 10.84 -2.00 9.74
CA PHE A 52 10.24 -1.96 11.07
C PHE A 52 10.17 -0.49 11.48
N ALA A 53 9.01 0.12 11.27
CA ALA A 53 8.70 1.46 11.77
C ALA A 53 7.86 1.35 13.05
N LEU A 54 7.96 2.35 13.92
CA LEU A 54 7.08 2.47 15.07
C LEU A 54 6.79 3.94 15.34
N SER A 55 5.64 4.21 15.94
CA SER A 55 5.31 5.51 16.51
C SER A 55 4.90 5.35 17.97
N MET A 56 5.06 6.41 18.74
CA MET A 56 4.62 6.42 20.12
C MET A 56 4.12 7.80 20.52
N SER A 57 2.98 7.85 21.20
CA SER A 57 2.43 9.06 21.76
C SER A 57 1.69 8.77 23.06
N ARG A 58 1.69 9.73 23.98
CA ARG A 58 0.85 9.69 25.18
C ARG A 58 -0.59 10.10 24.89
N ASP A 59 -0.81 10.75 23.75
CA ASP A 59 -2.09 11.33 23.36
C ASP A 59 -2.85 10.48 22.34
N TYR A 60 -2.29 9.33 21.94
CA TYR A 60 -2.98 8.43 21.02
C TYR A 60 -4.25 7.86 21.65
N LEU A 61 -5.35 8.06 20.93
CA LEU A 61 -6.53 7.21 20.99
C LEU A 61 -6.34 6.07 19.99
N VAL A 62 -6.92 4.91 20.32
CA VAL A 62 -6.79 3.70 19.49
C VAL A 62 -8.18 3.12 19.26
N THR A 63 -8.50 2.88 18.00
CA THR A 63 -9.61 2.00 17.63
C THR A 63 -9.04 0.72 17.07
N GLU A 64 -9.51 -0.40 17.60
CA GLU A 64 -9.10 -1.74 17.21
C GLU A 64 -10.29 -2.50 16.60
N SER A 65 -9.99 -3.34 15.62
CA SER A 65 -10.89 -4.33 15.03
C SER A 65 -10.07 -5.56 14.64
N ALA A 66 -10.72 -6.57 14.05
CA ALA A 66 -10.03 -7.74 13.56
C ALA A 66 -10.73 -8.31 12.34
N VAL A 67 -9.95 -8.93 11.46
CA VAL A 67 -10.43 -9.76 10.36
C VAL A 67 -9.56 -10.99 10.27
N ARG A 68 -10.18 -12.18 10.31
CA ARG A 68 -9.46 -13.46 10.40
C ARG A 68 -8.53 -13.45 11.62
N SER A 69 -7.25 -13.72 11.45
CA SER A 69 -6.22 -13.67 12.50
C SER A 69 -5.48 -12.33 12.57
N VAL A 70 -5.87 -11.33 11.77
CA VAL A 70 -5.17 -10.04 11.68
C VAL A 70 -5.88 -9.02 12.57
N THR A 71 -5.13 -8.41 13.47
CA THR A 71 -5.61 -7.26 14.24
C THR A 71 -5.45 -5.98 13.42
N THR A 72 -6.48 -5.15 13.34
CA THR A 72 -6.43 -3.89 12.62
C THR A 72 -6.52 -2.75 13.62
N ARG A 73 -5.65 -1.74 13.53
CA ARG A 73 -5.68 -0.59 14.44
C ARG A 73 -5.57 0.73 13.70
N SER A 74 -6.29 1.72 14.18
CA SER A 74 -6.04 3.13 13.86
C SER A 74 -5.62 3.86 15.13
N TYR A 75 -4.47 4.54 15.07
CA TYR A 75 -3.93 5.40 16.12
C TYR A 75 -4.14 6.85 15.68
N TYR A 76 -4.83 7.64 16.50
CA TYR A 76 -5.28 8.99 16.13
C TYR A 76 -5.38 9.90 17.36
N PHE A 77 -5.63 11.19 17.14
CA PHE A 77 -5.74 12.19 18.21
C PHE A 77 -7.19 12.58 18.52
N ALA A 78 -7.40 13.18 19.69
CA ALA A 78 -8.73 13.62 20.13
C ALA A 78 -9.39 14.58 19.11
N GLY A 79 -10.67 14.35 18.81
CA GLY A 79 -11.41 15.08 17.78
C GLY A 79 -11.47 14.36 16.42
N HIS A 80 -10.68 13.30 16.23
CA HIS A 80 -10.65 12.51 14.99
C HIS A 80 -11.24 11.10 15.15
N GLU A 81 -12.13 10.87 16.12
CA GLU A 81 -12.69 9.57 16.46
C GLU A 81 -13.39 8.89 15.27
N ASN A 82 -14.12 9.67 14.45
CA ASN A 82 -14.82 9.14 13.27
C ASN A 82 -13.83 8.66 12.19
N ALA A 83 -12.76 9.41 11.94
CA ALA A 83 -11.70 9.05 11.00
C ALA A 83 -10.92 7.82 11.50
N GLY A 84 -10.59 7.81 12.80
CA GLY A 84 -9.97 6.67 13.47
C GLY A 84 -10.78 5.39 13.33
N ALA A 85 -12.07 5.45 13.65
CA ALA A 85 -12.98 4.32 13.48
C ALA A 85 -13.10 3.87 12.02
N LYS A 86 -13.17 4.83 11.08
CA LYS A 86 -13.22 4.53 9.64
C LYS A 86 -11.99 3.75 9.18
N LEU A 87 -10.78 4.17 9.56
CA LEU A 87 -9.55 3.51 9.10
C LEU A 87 -9.35 2.12 9.70
N SER A 88 -9.68 1.92 10.97
CA SER A 88 -9.65 0.56 11.55
C SER A 88 -10.64 -0.36 10.83
N TYR A 89 -11.84 0.11 10.49
CA TYR A 89 -12.80 -0.69 9.71
C TYR A 89 -12.34 -0.90 8.26
N LEU A 90 -11.82 0.14 7.60
CA LEU A 90 -11.30 0.06 6.23
C LEU A 90 -10.22 -1.02 6.11
N ALA A 91 -9.31 -1.09 7.07
CA ALA A 91 -8.29 -2.13 7.13
C ALA A 91 -8.87 -3.54 7.15
N THR A 92 -10.00 -3.77 7.85
CA THR A 92 -10.69 -5.07 7.80
C THR A 92 -11.19 -5.42 6.40
N GLN A 93 -11.67 -4.42 5.64
CA GLN A 93 -12.16 -4.60 4.28
C GLN A 93 -11.00 -4.88 3.31
N VAL A 94 -9.89 -4.14 3.44
CA VAL A 94 -8.68 -4.31 2.64
C VAL A 94 -8.12 -5.72 2.82
N VAL A 95 -7.86 -6.15 4.05
CA VAL A 95 -7.36 -7.51 4.32
C VAL A 95 -8.38 -8.57 3.91
N GLY A 96 -9.67 -8.37 4.20
CA GLY A 96 -10.71 -9.32 3.83
C GLY A 96 -10.84 -9.55 2.32
N LEU A 97 -10.60 -8.51 1.51
CA LEU A 97 -10.68 -8.56 0.05
C LEU A 97 -9.39 -9.10 -0.59
N PHE A 98 -8.22 -8.56 -0.20
CA PHE A 98 -6.97 -8.82 -0.91
C PHE A 98 -6.26 -10.10 -0.46
N ASP A 99 -6.54 -10.62 0.75
CA ASP A 99 -6.06 -11.94 1.20
C ASP A 99 -6.39 -13.05 0.17
N PRO A 100 -7.66 -13.29 -0.21
CA PRO A 100 -7.98 -14.32 -1.19
C PRO A 100 -7.60 -13.95 -2.64
N LEU A 101 -7.51 -12.66 -2.96
CA LEU A 101 -7.34 -12.14 -4.33
C LEU A 101 -5.87 -12.09 -4.75
N PHE A 102 -4.98 -11.67 -3.86
CA PHE A 102 -3.54 -11.53 -4.11
C PHE A 102 -2.75 -12.64 -3.43
N ALA A 103 -2.70 -12.63 -2.10
CA ALA A 103 -2.01 -13.62 -1.28
C ALA A 103 -2.41 -13.44 0.20
N PRO A 104 -2.23 -14.47 1.06
CA PRO A 104 -2.40 -14.31 2.50
C PRO A 104 -1.66 -13.08 3.04
N TYR A 105 -2.34 -12.29 3.88
CA TYR A 105 -1.72 -11.14 4.51
C TYR A 105 -0.53 -11.58 5.38
N PRO A 106 0.68 -11.01 5.20
CA PRO A 106 1.90 -11.57 5.80
C PRO A 106 2.10 -11.24 7.28
N TYR A 107 1.39 -10.27 7.84
CA TYR A 107 1.68 -9.73 9.18
C TYR A 107 0.55 -9.98 10.19
N PRO A 108 0.84 -10.01 11.51
CA PRO A 108 -0.19 -10.24 12.53
C PRO A 108 -1.10 -9.03 12.75
N VAL A 109 -0.64 -7.84 12.37
CA VAL A 109 -1.37 -6.58 12.52
C VAL A 109 -1.26 -5.73 11.25
N ILE A 110 -2.24 -4.86 11.05
CA ILE A 110 -2.15 -3.72 10.15
C ILE A 110 -2.55 -2.45 10.91
N ASN A 111 -1.62 -1.51 11.01
CA ASN A 111 -1.82 -0.27 11.74
C ASN A 111 -1.88 0.92 10.79
N VAL A 112 -2.77 1.87 11.06
CA VAL A 112 -2.74 3.20 10.44
C VAL A 112 -2.54 4.23 11.52
N ILE A 113 -1.61 5.15 11.30
CA ILE A 113 -1.16 6.08 12.32
C ILE A 113 -1.32 7.49 11.79
N GLU A 114 -2.13 8.28 12.48
CA GLU A 114 -2.19 9.72 12.28
C GLU A 114 -0.85 10.36 12.62
N SER A 115 -0.34 11.17 11.71
CA SER A 115 0.95 11.85 11.83
C SER A 115 0.93 13.23 11.18
N ASP A 116 1.84 14.10 11.60
CA ASP A 116 2.08 15.43 11.02
C ASP A 116 2.76 15.38 9.63
N TYR A 117 2.73 14.22 8.96
CA TYR A 117 3.19 14.08 7.58
C TYR A 117 2.22 14.78 6.63
N ASN A 118 2.71 15.24 5.48
CA ASN A 118 1.88 15.96 4.51
C ASN A 118 1.11 15.03 3.55
N ASP A 119 1.34 13.71 3.64
CA ASP A 119 0.73 12.70 2.76
C ASP A 119 0.61 11.35 3.50
N GLY A 120 0.51 10.24 2.77
CA GLY A 120 0.72 8.88 3.26
C GLY A 120 2.17 8.41 3.18
N GLN A 121 2.49 7.34 3.93
CA GLN A 121 3.76 6.64 3.85
C GLN A 121 3.60 5.20 4.35
N GLU A 122 3.93 4.24 3.50
CA GLU A 122 3.85 2.82 3.77
C GLU A 122 5.03 2.28 4.60
N TYR A 123 4.74 1.27 5.40
CA TYR A 123 5.68 0.38 6.07
C TYR A 123 5.05 -1.02 6.19
N ASP A 124 5.84 -2.02 6.54
CA ASP A 124 5.32 -3.36 6.78
C ASP A 124 4.44 -3.38 8.05
N GLY A 125 3.18 -3.80 7.92
CA GLY A 125 2.23 -3.87 9.03
C GLY A 125 1.80 -2.51 9.58
N LEU A 126 2.17 -1.41 8.93
CA LEU A 126 1.99 -0.05 9.45
C LEU A 126 1.97 0.98 8.31
N ALA A 127 1.08 1.96 8.37
CA ALA A 127 1.12 3.13 7.49
C ALA A 127 0.97 4.40 8.30
N PHE A 128 1.64 5.47 7.89
CA PHE A 128 1.36 6.82 8.37
C PHE A 128 0.42 7.53 7.40
N LEU A 129 -0.47 8.34 7.94
CA LEU A 129 -1.36 9.21 7.16
C LEU A 129 -1.40 10.61 7.77
N SER A 130 -1.46 11.62 6.91
CA SER A 130 -1.57 13.00 7.31
C SER A 130 -2.75 13.27 8.23
N SER A 131 -2.52 14.00 9.32
CA SER A 131 -3.56 14.53 10.21
C SER A 131 -4.58 15.39 9.46
N ALA A 132 -4.20 16.03 8.33
CA ALA A 132 -5.14 16.77 7.48
C ALA A 132 -6.25 15.87 6.92
N PHE A 133 -5.94 14.62 6.54
CA PHE A 133 -6.96 13.68 6.06
C PHE A 133 -7.94 13.28 7.15
N TYR A 134 -7.48 13.20 8.41
CA TYR A 134 -8.36 12.92 9.55
C TYR A 134 -9.28 14.11 9.84
N ALA A 135 -8.74 15.33 9.79
CA ALA A 135 -9.49 16.57 10.00
C ALA A 135 -10.55 16.81 8.91
N ASP A 136 -10.23 16.50 7.65
CA ASP A 136 -11.11 16.69 6.50
C ASP A 136 -12.07 15.52 6.25
N TYR A 137 -12.09 14.51 7.12
CA TYR A 137 -12.95 13.35 6.96
C TYR A 137 -14.44 13.69 7.15
N ASP A 138 -15.21 13.56 6.07
CA ASP A 138 -16.63 13.94 6.02
C ASP A 138 -17.60 12.77 6.27
N GLY A 139 -17.10 11.59 6.63
CA GLY A 139 -17.91 10.39 6.84
C GLY A 139 -18.18 9.59 5.56
N THR A 140 -17.74 10.03 4.39
CA THR A 140 -18.02 9.36 3.11
C THR A 140 -16.86 8.49 2.64
N SER A 141 -17.06 7.74 1.55
CA SER A 141 -15.97 6.99 0.89
C SER A 141 -15.30 7.78 -0.24
N GLN A 142 -15.85 8.95 -0.60
CA GLN A 142 -15.28 9.83 -1.62
C GLN A 142 -14.39 10.89 -0.96
N ASN A 143 -13.40 10.42 -0.20
CA ASN A 143 -12.58 11.25 0.67
C ASN A 143 -11.14 10.73 0.70
N ASP A 144 -10.16 11.63 0.79
CA ASP A 144 -8.73 11.33 0.77
C ASP A 144 -8.33 10.32 1.84
N LEU A 145 -8.90 10.42 3.05
CA LEU A 145 -8.64 9.46 4.14
C LEU A 145 -8.89 8.01 3.69
N VAL A 146 -9.97 7.79 2.94
CA VAL A 146 -10.38 6.45 2.52
C VAL A 146 -9.56 5.99 1.32
N VAL A 147 -9.33 6.86 0.36
CA VAL A 147 -8.60 6.51 -0.86
C VAL A 147 -7.12 6.28 -0.56
N LEU A 148 -6.46 7.24 0.08
CA LEU A 148 -5.04 7.16 0.43
C LEU A 148 -4.79 6.15 1.53
N GLY A 149 -5.65 6.08 2.56
CA GLY A 149 -5.49 5.08 3.60
C GLY A 149 -5.53 3.64 3.08
N MET A 150 -6.32 3.37 2.05
CA MET A 150 -6.32 2.06 1.40
C MET A 150 -5.14 1.86 0.45
N HIS A 151 -4.68 2.91 -0.27
CA HIS A 151 -3.41 2.88 -1.03
C HIS A 151 -2.25 2.42 -0.14
N GLU A 152 -2.04 3.10 0.99
CA GLU A 152 -0.95 2.75 1.93
C GLU A 152 -1.07 1.32 2.48
N MET A 153 -2.30 0.87 2.78
CA MET A 153 -2.51 -0.50 3.23
C MET A 153 -2.14 -1.53 2.16
N THR A 154 -2.39 -1.24 0.87
CA THR A 154 -2.12 -2.19 -0.22
C THR A 154 -0.64 -2.42 -0.48
N HIS A 155 0.23 -1.49 -0.08
CA HIS A 155 1.69 -1.70 -0.10
C HIS A 155 2.16 -2.87 0.79
N ASN A 156 1.34 -3.36 1.72
CA ASN A 156 1.67 -4.59 2.45
C ASN A 156 1.79 -5.82 1.52
N TRP A 157 1.13 -5.81 0.35
CA TRP A 157 1.35 -6.77 -0.72
C TRP A 157 2.37 -6.26 -1.74
N TRP A 158 2.19 -5.03 -2.22
CA TRP A 158 2.98 -4.41 -3.29
C TRP A 158 4.08 -3.50 -2.75
N PHE A 159 4.93 -4.08 -1.91
CA PHE A 159 6.18 -3.53 -1.36
C PHE A 159 6.65 -4.50 -0.27
N GLY A 160 5.79 -4.75 0.71
CA GLY A 160 6.09 -5.61 1.85
C GLY A 160 6.30 -7.06 1.42
N LEU A 161 5.22 -7.72 1.00
CA LEU A 161 5.29 -9.09 0.50
C LEU A 161 6.11 -9.21 -0.79
N VAL A 162 5.77 -8.43 -1.82
CA VAL A 162 6.49 -8.36 -3.09
C VAL A 162 7.26 -7.05 -3.12
N GLY A 163 8.58 -7.13 -2.93
CA GLY A 163 9.44 -5.95 -3.00
C GLY A 163 9.84 -5.61 -4.42
N SER A 164 10.33 -4.39 -4.61
CA SER A 164 10.88 -3.85 -5.86
C SER A 164 12.19 -3.12 -5.56
N ASP A 165 12.91 -2.69 -6.59
CA ASP A 165 13.84 -1.58 -6.43
C ASP A 165 13.04 -0.28 -6.64
N GLN A 166 12.53 0.33 -5.57
CA GLN A 166 11.64 1.49 -5.65
C GLN A 166 12.30 2.71 -6.32
N ALA A 167 13.63 2.78 -6.32
CA ALA A 167 14.31 3.86 -7.02
C ALA A 167 14.26 3.67 -8.53
N MET A 168 14.38 2.42 -8.98
CA MET A 168 14.58 2.07 -10.38
C MET A 168 13.31 1.58 -11.08
N GLU A 169 12.42 0.90 -10.39
CA GLU A 169 11.16 0.36 -10.90
C GLU A 169 9.98 0.65 -9.93
N PRO A 170 9.76 1.92 -9.51
CA PRO A 170 8.71 2.28 -8.54
C PRO A 170 7.30 1.90 -8.98
N TRP A 171 7.06 1.72 -10.27
CA TRP A 171 5.72 1.33 -10.74
C TRP A 171 5.29 -0.06 -10.25
N LEU A 172 6.24 -0.93 -9.89
CA LEU A 172 5.94 -2.29 -9.40
C LEU A 172 5.31 -2.30 -8.01
N ASP A 173 5.39 -1.21 -7.27
CA ASP A 173 4.67 -0.98 -6.03
C ASP A 173 3.51 0.01 -6.29
N GLU A 174 3.83 1.24 -6.71
CA GLU A 174 2.84 2.33 -6.79
C GLU A 174 1.69 2.08 -7.76
N ALA A 175 1.97 1.59 -8.98
CA ALA A 175 0.90 1.37 -9.94
C ALA A 175 -0.04 0.25 -9.48
N LEU A 176 0.52 -0.79 -8.83
CA LEU A 176 -0.26 -1.90 -8.28
C LEU A 176 -1.07 -1.46 -7.06
N SER A 177 -0.54 -0.61 -6.17
CA SER A 177 -1.29 -0.01 -5.07
C SER A 177 -2.44 0.87 -5.57
N VAL A 178 -2.19 1.77 -6.54
CA VAL A 178 -3.23 2.61 -7.13
C VAL A 178 -4.31 1.78 -7.82
N TYR A 179 -3.92 0.75 -8.58
CA TYR A 179 -4.90 -0.11 -9.24
C TYR A 179 -5.67 -1.00 -8.25
N SER A 180 -5.06 -1.34 -7.11
CA SER A 180 -5.76 -1.97 -6.00
C SER A 180 -6.86 -1.05 -5.46
N GLU A 181 -6.71 0.27 -5.54
CA GLU A 181 -7.79 1.18 -5.16
C GLU A 181 -9.03 1.04 -6.04
N ARG A 182 -8.83 0.99 -7.35
CA ARG A 182 -9.89 0.71 -8.31
C ARG A 182 -10.57 -0.63 -7.99
N ILE A 183 -9.80 -1.69 -7.77
CA ILE A 183 -10.35 -3.02 -7.44
C ILE A 183 -11.16 -2.93 -6.13
N PHE A 184 -10.63 -2.25 -5.11
CA PHE A 184 -11.31 -2.11 -3.83
C PHE A 184 -12.70 -1.48 -3.98
N PHE A 185 -12.81 -0.37 -4.71
CA PHE A 185 -14.10 0.29 -4.93
C PHE A 185 -15.04 -0.53 -5.81
N GLU A 186 -14.53 -1.29 -6.79
CA GLU A 186 -15.36 -2.21 -7.57
C GLU A 186 -16.07 -3.26 -6.72
N TYR A 187 -15.42 -3.75 -5.66
CA TYR A 187 -16.02 -4.77 -4.78
C TYR A 187 -16.84 -4.17 -3.64
N THR A 188 -16.41 -3.04 -3.08
CA THR A 188 -16.99 -2.50 -1.85
C THR A 188 -18.01 -1.40 -2.09
N ASN A 189 -17.85 -0.61 -3.16
CA ASN A 189 -18.74 0.49 -3.50
C ASN A 189 -18.73 0.77 -5.02
N PRO A 190 -19.32 -0.12 -5.85
CA PRO A 190 -19.24 -0.02 -7.31
C PRO A 190 -19.75 1.32 -7.86
N GLY A 191 -20.67 1.97 -7.16
CA GLY A 191 -21.27 3.24 -7.56
C GLY A 191 -20.29 4.43 -7.60
N ILE A 192 -19.14 4.34 -6.94
CA ILE A 192 -18.14 5.42 -6.90
C ILE A 192 -16.91 5.16 -7.77
N VAL A 193 -16.82 4.02 -8.45
CA VAL A 193 -15.68 3.68 -9.32
C VAL A 193 -15.48 4.74 -10.41
N ASN A 194 -16.57 5.20 -11.04
CA ASN A 194 -16.48 6.26 -12.04
C ASN A 194 -15.99 7.57 -11.45
N TRP A 195 -16.45 7.95 -10.25
CA TRP A 195 -15.95 9.12 -9.55
C TRP A 195 -14.45 8.98 -9.26
N TRP A 196 -14.02 7.83 -8.71
CA TRP A 196 -12.64 7.56 -8.38
C TRP A 196 -11.77 7.65 -9.63
N TRP A 197 -12.18 7.04 -10.74
CA TRP A 197 -11.42 7.07 -11.98
C TRP A 197 -11.27 8.50 -12.53
N GLN A 198 -12.35 9.29 -12.45
CA GLN A 198 -12.28 10.70 -12.86
C GLN A 198 -11.38 11.52 -11.95
N TRP A 199 -11.52 11.38 -10.63
CA TRP A 199 -10.81 12.18 -9.64
C TRP A 199 -9.33 11.79 -9.50
N ARG A 200 -9.02 10.48 -9.40
CA ARG A 200 -7.67 9.95 -9.18
C ARG A 200 -6.81 9.94 -10.44
N VAL A 201 -7.43 9.67 -11.61
CA VAL A 201 -6.72 9.43 -12.88
C VAL A 201 -7.01 10.52 -13.92
N ASN A 202 -8.24 10.60 -14.45
CA ASN A 202 -8.51 11.41 -15.65
C ASN A 202 -8.38 12.92 -15.44
N TYR A 203 -8.70 13.43 -14.25
CA TYR A 203 -8.63 14.87 -13.93
C TYR A 203 -7.25 15.45 -14.24
N PHE A 204 -6.20 14.66 -13.98
CA PHE A 204 -4.81 15.06 -14.14
C PHE A 204 -4.27 14.89 -15.56
N LYS A 205 -5.01 14.22 -16.46
CA LYS A 205 -4.61 13.93 -17.85
C LYS A 205 -3.17 13.36 -17.89
N PRO A 206 -2.96 12.16 -17.33
CA PRO A 206 -1.63 11.65 -17.05
C PRO A 206 -0.80 11.47 -18.33
N TYR A 207 0.51 11.59 -18.17
CA TYR A 207 1.51 11.58 -19.22
C TYR A 207 2.83 11.04 -18.66
N GLY A 208 3.77 10.72 -19.55
CA GLY A 208 5.05 10.10 -19.18
C GLY A 208 5.00 8.58 -19.27
N TYR A 209 6.11 7.93 -18.92
CA TYR A 209 6.25 6.47 -18.99
C TYR A 209 6.08 5.82 -17.62
N VAL A 210 5.55 4.61 -17.61
CA VAL A 210 5.34 3.81 -16.40
C VAL A 210 6.67 3.41 -15.77
N ASP A 211 7.67 3.05 -16.57
CA ASP A 211 9.00 2.62 -16.12
C ASP A 211 9.98 3.78 -15.82
N MET A 212 9.47 4.95 -15.42
CA MET A 212 10.32 6.02 -14.92
C MET A 212 10.91 5.66 -13.54
N THR A 213 12.23 5.80 -13.41
CA THR A 213 12.94 5.87 -12.14
C THR A 213 12.59 7.15 -11.38
N ILE A 214 12.87 7.22 -10.08
CA ILE A 214 12.66 8.43 -9.26
C ILE A 214 13.56 9.62 -9.65
N TYR A 215 14.55 9.39 -10.52
CA TYR A 215 15.56 10.38 -10.92
C TYR A 215 15.26 11.06 -12.26
N GLN A 216 14.33 10.52 -13.05
CA GLN A 216 13.97 11.06 -14.38
C GLN A 216 12.95 12.22 -14.34
N PRO A 217 11.89 12.17 -13.50
CA PRO A 217 10.85 13.19 -13.50
C PRO A 217 11.35 14.57 -13.05
N ALA A 218 10.87 15.62 -13.72
CA ALA A 218 11.24 17.00 -13.41
C ALA A 218 10.55 17.54 -12.14
N SER A 219 9.41 16.95 -11.76
CA SER A 219 8.61 17.30 -10.58
C SER A 219 7.90 16.08 -10.00
N PHE A 220 7.44 16.20 -8.75
CA PHE A 220 6.57 15.21 -8.10
C PHE A 220 5.33 14.91 -8.95
N ASP A 221 4.67 15.94 -9.49
CA ASP A 221 3.51 15.76 -10.36
C ASP A 221 3.83 14.94 -11.62
N SER A 222 4.99 15.15 -12.23
CA SER A 222 5.40 14.36 -13.41
C SER A 222 5.72 12.91 -13.04
N TYR A 223 6.26 12.68 -11.83
CA TYR A 223 6.48 11.34 -11.28
C TYR A 223 5.15 10.61 -11.07
N VAL A 224 4.21 11.24 -10.34
CA VAL A 224 2.88 10.69 -10.07
C VAL A 224 2.09 10.43 -11.37
N ASN A 225 2.16 11.35 -12.34
CA ASN A 225 1.46 11.16 -13.62
C ASN A 225 1.96 9.93 -14.40
N GLY A 226 3.27 9.70 -14.45
CA GLY A 226 3.81 8.57 -15.20
C GLY A 226 3.73 7.23 -14.46
N VAL A 227 4.21 7.20 -13.22
CA VAL A 227 4.35 5.96 -12.45
C VAL A 227 3.00 5.47 -11.92
N TYR A 228 2.19 6.36 -11.34
CA TYR A 228 0.95 5.99 -10.65
C TYR A 228 -0.23 5.97 -11.62
N ARG A 229 -0.49 7.11 -12.26
CA ARG A 229 -1.72 7.32 -13.04
C ARG A 229 -1.66 6.65 -14.41
N ASN A 230 -0.55 6.79 -15.14
CA ASN A 230 -0.32 6.02 -16.36
C ASN A 230 -0.12 4.53 -16.05
N GLY A 231 0.42 4.18 -14.88
CA GLY A 231 0.45 2.80 -14.39
C GLY A 231 -0.96 2.21 -14.23
N ALA A 232 -1.89 2.96 -13.63
CA ALA A 232 -3.29 2.55 -13.52
C ALA A 232 -3.98 2.38 -14.89
N LEU A 233 -3.72 3.27 -15.85
CA LEU A 233 -4.22 3.14 -17.22
C LEU A 233 -3.67 1.89 -17.91
N PHE A 234 -2.37 1.61 -17.79
CA PHE A 234 -1.76 0.40 -18.30
C PHE A 234 -2.41 -0.85 -17.72
N LEU A 235 -2.60 -0.91 -16.40
CA LEU A 235 -3.20 -2.07 -15.72
C LEU A 235 -4.68 -2.26 -16.11
N GLU A 236 -5.43 -1.18 -16.31
CA GLU A 236 -6.81 -1.25 -16.83
C GLU A 236 -6.85 -1.79 -18.26
N ASP A 237 -6.06 -1.23 -19.17
CA ASP A 237 -6.00 -1.68 -20.56
C ASP A 237 -5.54 -3.14 -20.66
N LEU A 238 -4.58 -3.53 -19.81
CA LEU A 238 -4.14 -4.90 -19.68
C LEU A 238 -5.28 -5.81 -19.21
N ARG A 239 -5.97 -5.45 -18.13
CA ARG A 239 -7.10 -6.21 -17.59
C ARG A 239 -8.21 -6.36 -18.62
N VAL A 240 -8.58 -5.29 -19.33
CA VAL A 240 -9.58 -5.32 -20.42
C VAL A 240 -9.13 -6.26 -21.54
N ARG A 241 -7.85 -6.25 -21.91
CA ARG A 241 -7.30 -7.09 -23.00
C ARG A 241 -7.32 -8.57 -22.66
N ILE A 242 -6.93 -8.94 -21.44
CA ILE A 242 -6.74 -10.35 -21.04
C ILE A 242 -7.95 -10.94 -20.30
N GLY A 243 -8.85 -10.08 -19.82
CA GLY A 243 -10.04 -10.42 -19.05
C GLY A 243 -9.75 -10.66 -17.57
N ASP A 244 -10.76 -10.39 -16.74
CA ASP A 244 -10.69 -10.45 -15.27
C ASP A 244 -10.10 -11.76 -14.73
N GLN A 245 -10.55 -12.90 -15.26
CA GLN A 245 -10.10 -14.20 -14.77
C GLN A 245 -8.58 -14.37 -14.94
N ALA A 246 -8.04 -14.00 -16.11
CA ALA A 246 -6.61 -14.09 -16.38
C ALA A 246 -5.83 -13.05 -15.57
N PHE A 247 -6.36 -11.83 -15.44
CA PHE A 247 -5.74 -10.75 -14.69
C PHE A 247 -5.60 -11.08 -13.19
N TYR A 248 -6.66 -11.56 -12.54
CA TYR A 248 -6.59 -11.94 -11.13
C TYR A 248 -5.77 -13.21 -10.91
N ALA A 249 -5.80 -14.17 -11.84
CA ALA A 249 -4.91 -15.33 -11.78
C ALA A 249 -3.43 -14.91 -11.88
N PHE A 250 -3.13 -13.95 -12.75
CA PHE A 250 -1.81 -13.33 -12.88
C PHE A 250 -1.37 -12.65 -11.58
N LEU A 251 -2.17 -11.74 -11.02
CA LEU A 251 -1.78 -11.03 -9.78
C LEU A 251 -1.53 -11.99 -8.62
N LYS A 252 -2.35 -13.04 -8.51
CA LYS A 252 -2.18 -14.09 -7.48
C LYS A 252 -0.89 -14.89 -7.67
N ASP A 253 -0.57 -15.26 -8.90
CA ASP A 253 0.66 -15.97 -9.22
C ASP A 253 1.91 -15.07 -9.08
N TYR A 254 1.78 -13.79 -9.43
CA TYR A 254 2.83 -12.78 -9.23
C TYR A 254 3.14 -12.60 -7.74
N ALA A 255 2.11 -12.41 -6.90
CA ALA A 255 2.27 -12.33 -5.45
C ALA A 255 2.86 -13.62 -4.86
N GLY A 256 2.44 -14.79 -5.34
CA GLY A 256 2.95 -16.08 -4.89
C GLY A 256 4.42 -16.34 -5.28
N GLN A 257 4.80 -16.09 -6.54
CA GLN A 257 6.17 -16.32 -7.02
C GLN A 257 7.17 -15.31 -6.45
N MET A 258 6.73 -14.07 -6.22
CA MET A 258 7.60 -12.97 -5.78
C MET A 258 7.49 -12.65 -4.28
N SER A 259 6.74 -13.42 -3.51
CA SER A 259 6.65 -13.33 -2.05
C SER A 259 8.05 -13.40 -1.39
N HIS A 260 8.34 -12.40 -0.54
CA HIS A 260 9.63 -12.15 0.13
C HIS A 260 10.83 -11.97 -0.81
N ARG A 261 10.60 -11.72 -2.11
CA ARG A 261 11.64 -11.46 -3.11
C ARG A 261 11.59 -10.01 -3.59
N ARG A 262 12.62 -9.61 -4.32
CA ARG A 262 12.61 -8.36 -5.09
C ARG A 262 12.24 -8.68 -6.53
N ALA A 263 11.05 -8.26 -6.94
CA ALA A 263 10.57 -8.37 -8.29
C ALA A 263 11.22 -7.33 -9.20
N THR A 264 11.34 -7.72 -10.46
CA THR A 264 11.72 -6.84 -11.56
C THR A 264 10.59 -6.78 -12.58
N ALA A 265 10.62 -5.82 -13.48
CA ALA A 265 9.65 -5.81 -14.58
C ALA A 265 9.78 -7.05 -15.48
N ASP A 266 10.96 -7.64 -15.62
CA ASP A 266 11.13 -8.90 -16.36
C ASP A 266 10.38 -10.04 -15.67
N ASP A 267 10.36 -10.09 -14.33
CA ASP A 267 9.53 -11.04 -13.58
C ASP A 267 8.04 -10.79 -13.79
N PHE A 268 7.60 -9.54 -13.70
CA PHE A 268 6.21 -9.15 -13.94
C PHE A 268 5.74 -9.65 -15.31
N PHE A 269 6.45 -9.30 -16.38
CA PHE A 269 6.06 -9.69 -17.74
C PHE A 269 6.25 -11.18 -18.02
N ARG A 270 7.27 -11.82 -17.44
CA ARG A 270 7.44 -13.29 -17.52
C ARG A 270 6.25 -14.01 -16.92
N ILE A 271 5.79 -13.60 -15.74
CA ILE A 271 4.65 -14.22 -15.05
C ILE A 271 3.36 -13.90 -15.79
N LEU A 272 3.15 -12.65 -16.23
CA LEU A 272 1.99 -12.26 -17.02
C LEU A 272 1.80 -13.14 -18.27
N ARG A 273 2.88 -13.41 -19.01
CA ARG A 273 2.86 -14.27 -20.22
C ARG A 273 2.45 -15.72 -19.93
N GLN A 274 2.47 -16.17 -18.67
CA GLN A 274 1.96 -17.49 -18.29
C GLN A 274 0.43 -17.54 -18.22
N HIS A 275 -0.23 -16.38 -18.08
CA HIS A 275 -1.68 -16.26 -17.90
C HIS A 275 -2.42 -15.72 -19.14
N THR A 276 -1.70 -15.32 -20.18
CA THR A 276 -2.30 -14.82 -21.42
C THR A 276 -1.44 -15.13 -22.64
N SER A 277 -2.10 -15.43 -23.76
CA SER A 277 -1.48 -15.50 -25.09
C SER A 277 -1.82 -14.27 -25.96
N LYS A 278 -2.54 -13.29 -25.40
CA LYS A 278 -2.85 -12.04 -26.10
C LYS A 278 -1.57 -11.24 -26.29
N ASP A 279 -1.43 -10.66 -27.47
CA ASP A 279 -0.38 -9.68 -27.73
C ASP A 279 -0.66 -8.40 -26.93
N ILE A 280 0.38 -7.92 -26.24
CA ILE A 280 0.39 -6.70 -25.43
C ILE A 280 1.52 -5.75 -25.86
N SER A 281 2.20 -6.04 -26.98
CA SER A 281 3.31 -5.23 -27.48
C SER A 281 2.88 -3.78 -27.75
N ASP A 282 1.63 -3.58 -28.16
CA ASP A 282 1.02 -2.27 -28.33
C ASP A 282 0.88 -1.51 -27.01
N LEU A 283 0.51 -2.20 -25.92
CA LEU A 283 0.43 -1.61 -24.59
C LEU A 283 1.83 -1.26 -24.05
N ILE A 284 2.82 -2.14 -24.23
CA ILE A 284 4.21 -1.87 -23.83
C ILE A 284 4.73 -0.63 -24.58
N ALA A 285 4.53 -0.56 -25.90
CA ALA A 285 4.95 0.60 -26.69
C ALA A 285 4.22 1.90 -26.30
N ALA A 286 2.98 1.82 -25.83
CA ALA A 286 2.20 2.98 -25.42
C ALA A 286 2.61 3.52 -24.03
N TYR A 287 2.90 2.62 -23.08
CA TYR A 287 3.04 2.98 -21.67
C TYR A 287 4.49 2.95 -21.15
N PHE A 288 5.39 2.20 -21.78
CA PHE A 288 6.75 1.99 -21.31
C PHE A 288 7.77 2.62 -22.27
N GLN A 289 8.83 3.18 -21.70
CA GLN A 289 9.97 3.66 -22.47
C GLN A 289 10.79 2.47 -22.99
N THR A 290 11.01 1.47 -22.14
CA THR A 290 11.78 0.26 -22.45
C THR A 290 10.88 -0.79 -23.08
N GLN A 291 11.28 -1.30 -24.24
CA GLN A 291 10.59 -2.42 -24.90
C GLN A 291 10.92 -3.74 -24.18
N ARG A 292 9.93 -4.63 -24.00
CA ARG A 292 10.01 -5.82 -23.14
C ARG A 292 9.49 -7.08 -23.82
#